data_AF-A0A9E4GH75-F1
#
_entry.id   AF-A0A9E4GH75-F1
#
_cell.length_a   1.000
_cell.length_b   1.000
_cell.length_c   1.000
_cell.angle_alpha   90.00
_cell.angle_beta   90.00
_cell.angle_gamma   90.00
#
_symmetry.space_group_name_H-M   'P 1'
#
loop_
_entity.id
_entity.type
_entity.pdbx_description
1 polymer ?
#
loop_
_entity_poly.entity_id
_entity_poly.type
_entity_poly.pdbx_seq_one_letter_code
_entity_poly.pdbx_strand_id
1 'polypeptide(L)'
;MSLTIKNEETCRLAGELARLTGETMTGAITVALRERLAREKRRHDADALARELHAIGQRCAKLLRPGPSSVEHGDLLYDERGLPK
;
A
#
# COMPACT_ATOMS: atom_id res chain seq x y z
N MET A 1 20.84 21.10 -12.17
CA MET A 1 20.00 20.52 -13.25
C MET A 1 18.85 21.48 -13.52
N SER A 2 18.55 21.79 -14.79
CA SER A 2 17.45 22.67 -15.18
C SER A 2 16.31 21.87 -15.83
N LEU A 3 15.09 21.99 -15.29
CA LEU A 3 13.87 21.47 -15.90
C LEU A 3 13.15 22.62 -16.60
N THR A 4 12.98 22.53 -17.92
CA THR A 4 12.23 23.54 -18.69
C THR A 4 10.86 22.98 -19.03
N ILE A 5 9.80 23.63 -18.54
CA ILE A 5 8.41 23.26 -18.83
C ILE A 5 7.85 24.26 -19.84
N LYS A 6 7.61 23.82 -21.07
CA LYS A 6 6.99 24.62 -22.14
C LYS A 6 5.48 24.34 -22.22
N ASN A 7 4.78 24.64 -21.13
CA ASN A 7 3.33 24.49 -21.06
C ASN A 7 2.76 25.65 -20.22
N GLU A 8 1.89 26.45 -20.82
CA GLU A 8 1.33 27.65 -20.20
C GLU A 8 0.45 27.33 -18.99
N GLU A 9 -0.33 26.26 -19.06
CA GLU A 9 -1.21 25.82 -17.97
C GLU A 9 -0.38 25.41 -16.75
N THR A 10 0.67 24.60 -16.94
CA THR A 10 1.56 24.19 -15.84
C THR A 10 2.23 25.38 -15.19
N CYS A 11 2.72 26.35 -15.99
CA CYS A 11 3.32 27.57 -15.45
C CYS A 11 2.28 28.40 -14.67
N ARG A 12 1.04 28.51 -15.16
CA ARG A 12 -0.05 29.20 -14.47
C ARG A 12 -0.37 28.53 -13.12
N LEU A 13 -0.56 27.22 -13.11
CA LEU A 13 -0.85 26.44 -11.89
C LEU A 13 0.29 26.55 -10.87
N ALA A 14 1.54 26.45 -11.32
CA ALA A 14 2.70 26.60 -10.45
C ALA A 14 2.79 28.01 -9.84
N GLY A 15 2.50 29.05 -10.63
CA GLY A 15 2.48 30.43 -10.15
C GLY A 15 1.30 30.72 -9.20
N GLU A 16 0.14 30.12 -9.42
CA GLU A 16 -0.99 30.19 -8.48
C GLU A 16 -0.68 29.49 -7.17
N LEU A 17 -0.15 28.27 -7.22
CA LEU A 17 0.23 27.52 -6.03
C LEU A 17 1.29 28.28 -5.22
N ALA A 18 2.33 28.78 -5.89
CA ALA A 18 3.38 29.58 -5.26
C ALA A 18 2.85 30.82 -4.54
N ARG A 19 1.90 31.55 -5.16
CA ARG A 19 1.26 32.72 -4.53
C ARG A 19 0.43 32.33 -3.32
N LEU A 20 -0.29 31.21 -3.38
CA LEU A 20 -1.12 30.73 -2.29
C LEU A 20 -0.29 30.20 -1.10
N THR A 21 0.84 29.56 -1.37
CA THR A 21 1.71 28.99 -0.32
C THR A 21 2.80 29.93 0.17
N GLY A 22 3.03 31.06 -0.52
CA GLY A 22 4.14 31.97 -0.23
C GLY A 22 5.50 31.40 -0.62
N GLU A 23 5.54 30.38 -1.48
CA GLU A 23 6.77 29.74 -1.95
C GLU A 23 7.23 30.30 -3.30
N THR A 24 8.44 29.93 -3.73
CA THR A 24 8.87 30.17 -5.11
C THR A 24 8.17 29.19 -6.05
N MET A 25 8.02 29.53 -7.34
CA MET A 25 7.44 28.64 -8.34
C MET A 25 8.14 27.26 -8.38
N THR A 26 9.48 27.26 -8.28
CA THR A 26 10.27 26.03 -8.19
C THR A 26 10.00 25.26 -6.90
N GLY A 27 9.86 25.96 -5.76
CA GLY A 27 9.50 25.36 -4.47
C GLY A 27 8.15 24.65 -4.54
N ALA A 28 7.12 25.36 -5.00
CA ALA A 28 5.77 24.87 -5.14
C ALA A 28 5.71 23.61 -6.04
N ILE A 29 6.40 23.64 -7.20
CA ILE A 29 6.51 22.47 -8.09
C ILE A 29 7.21 21.31 -7.38
N THR A 30 8.31 21.57 -6.68
CA THR A 30 9.10 20.53 -6.00
C THR A 30 8.29 19.85 -4.90
N VAL A 31 7.51 20.61 -4.14
CA VAL A 31 6.61 20.09 -3.10
C VAL A 31 5.51 19.26 -3.75
N ALA A 32 4.79 19.80 -4.74
CA ALA A 32 3.70 19.11 -5.42
C ALA A 32 4.14 17.77 -6.03
N LEU A 33 5.29 17.74 -6.71
CA LEU A 33 5.86 16.53 -7.28
C LEU A 33 6.23 15.51 -6.20
N ARG A 34 6.86 15.95 -5.11
CA ARG A 34 7.26 15.08 -3.99
C ARG A 34 6.06 14.43 -3.34
N GLU A 35 5.00 15.20 -3.09
CA GLU A 35 3.77 14.68 -2.53
C GLU A 35 3.07 13.70 -3.45
N ARG A 36 2.97 14.01 -4.75
CA ARG A 36 2.36 13.11 -5.73
C ARG A 36 3.15 11.81 -5.83
N LEU A 37 4.47 11.88 -5.86
CA LEU A 37 5.33 10.70 -5.88
C LEU A 37 5.18 9.87 -4.60
N ALA A 38 5.10 10.50 -3.43
CA ALA A 38 4.89 9.80 -2.17
C ALA A 38 3.52 9.08 -2.13
N ARG A 39 2.46 9.71 -2.65
CA ARG A 39 1.13 9.11 -2.78
C ARG A 39 1.15 7.88 -3.70
N GLU A 40 1.78 7.99 -4.87
CA GLU A 40 1.87 6.88 -5.84
C GLU A 40 2.75 5.74 -5.33
N LYS A 41 3.88 6.03 -4.66
CA LYS A 41 4.72 5.00 -4.04
C LYS A 41 3.94 4.20 -2.99
N ARG A 42 3.25 4.86 -2.06
CA ARG A 42 2.43 4.19 -1.05
C ARG A 42 1.35 3.30 -1.67
N ARG A 43 0.71 3.76 -2.75
CA ARG A 43 -0.29 2.97 -3.47
C ARG A 43 0.33 1.73 -4.10
N HIS A 44 1.45 1.90 -4.81
CA HIS A 44 2.15 0.79 -5.44
C HIS A 44 2.66 -0.24 -4.43
N ASP A 45 3.18 0.21 -3.29
CA ASP A 45 3.67 -0.68 -2.22
C ASP A 45 2.53 -1.46 -1.56
N ALA A 46 1.39 -0.81 -1.30
CA ALA A 46 0.19 -1.49 -0.80
C ALA A 46 -0.33 -2.54 -1.79
N ASP A 47 -0.38 -2.19 -3.08
CA ASP A 47 -0.77 -3.13 -4.13
C ASP A 47 0.23 -4.30 -4.25
N ALA A 48 1.53 -4.03 -4.08
CA ALA A 48 2.57 -5.06 -4.09
C ALA A 48 2.42 -6.02 -2.91
N LEU A 49 2.23 -5.49 -1.69
CA LEU A 49 2.01 -6.30 -0.49
C LEU A 49 0.73 -7.16 -0.62
N ALA A 50 -0.37 -6.58 -1.09
CA ALA A 50 -1.61 -7.31 -1.30
C ALA A 50 -1.43 -8.45 -2.32
N ARG A 51 -0.71 -8.21 -3.42
CA ARG A 51 -0.36 -9.24 -4.40
C ARG A 51 0.49 -10.35 -3.79
N GLU A 52 1.48 -10.00 -2.98
CA GLU A 52 2.35 -10.97 -2.31
C GLU A 52 1.58 -11.84 -1.31
N LEU A 53 0.77 -11.23 -0.44
CA LEU A 53 -0.09 -11.93 0.50
C LEU A 53 -1.08 -12.86 -0.21
N HIS A 54 -1.67 -12.41 -1.32
CA HIS A 54 -2.55 -13.25 -2.12
C HIS A 54 -1.80 -14.45 -2.73
N ALA A 55 -0.59 -14.23 -3.25
CA ALA A 55 0.25 -15.29 -3.78
C ALA A 55 0.64 -16.31 -2.68
N ILE A 56 0.95 -15.85 -1.46
CA ILE A 56 1.19 -16.72 -0.29
C ILE A 56 -0.07 -17.54 0.00
N GLY A 57 -1.22 -16.88 0.12
CA GLY A 57 -2.51 -17.54 0.40
C GLY A 57 -2.85 -18.61 -0.62
N GLN A 58 -2.66 -18.35 -1.91
CA GLN A 58 -2.86 -19.34 -2.98
C GLN A 58 -1.90 -20.54 -2.86
N ARG A 59 -0.63 -20.32 -2.50
CA ARG A 59 0.32 -21.42 -2.28
C ARG A 59 -0.08 -22.27 -1.07
N CYS A 60 -0.46 -21.63 0.04
CA CYS A 60 -0.96 -22.33 1.23
C CYS A 60 -2.21 -23.14 0.89
N ALA A 61 -3.21 -22.53 0.25
CA ALA A 61 -4.47 -23.17 -0.11
C ALA A 61 -4.27 -24.45 -0.96
N LYS A 62 -3.26 -24.49 -1.84
CA LYS A 62 -2.92 -25.70 -2.63
C LYS A 62 -2.34 -26.83 -1.79
N LEU A 63 -1.70 -26.53 -0.65
CA LEU A 63 -1.09 -27.51 0.24
C LEU A 63 -2.05 -28.02 1.31
N LEU A 64 -3.08 -27.23 1.64
CA LEU A 64 -4.14 -27.67 2.54
C LEU A 64 -4.97 -28.78 1.88
N ARG A 65 -5.02 -29.94 2.53
CA ARG A 65 -5.93 -31.02 2.12
C ARG A 65 -7.36 -30.65 2.48
N PRO A 66 -8.38 -31.09 1.71
CA PRO A 66 -9.76 -31.07 2.16
C PRO A 66 -9.84 -31.89 3.46
N GLY A 67 -10.23 -31.25 4.54
CA GLY A 67 -10.32 -31.84 5.87
C GLY A 67 -11.08 -30.88 6.78
N PRO A 68 -11.56 -31.34 7.94
CA PRO A 68 -12.39 -30.51 8.81
C PRO A 68 -11.66 -29.21 9.14
N SER A 69 -12.23 -28.08 8.70
CA SER A 69 -11.73 -26.75 9.02
C SER A 69 -11.76 -26.60 10.53
N SER A 70 -10.60 -26.32 11.13
CA SER A 70 -10.46 -26.09 12.57
C SER A 70 -11.34 -27.05 13.37
N VAL A 71 -10.99 -28.34 13.41
CA VAL A 71 -11.44 -29.16 14.54
C VAL A 71 -11.14 -28.34 15.79
N GLU A 72 -12.12 -28.12 16.67
CA GLU A 72 -11.83 -27.48 17.95
C GLU A 72 -10.73 -28.32 18.58
N HIS A 73 -9.54 -27.73 18.65
CA HIS A 73 -8.34 -28.42 19.13
C HIS A 73 -8.57 -28.91 20.57
N GLY A 74 -9.50 -28.27 21.29
CA GLY A 74 -10.15 -28.78 22.49
C GLY A 74 -10.58 -30.25 22.37
N ASP A 75 -11.52 -30.56 21.48
CA ASP A 75 -12.09 -31.90 21.35
C ASP A 75 -11.09 -32.96 20.86
N LEU A 76 -10.11 -32.53 20.04
CA LEU A 76 -9.07 -33.39 19.49
C LEU A 76 -8.01 -33.75 20.54
N LEU A 77 -7.56 -32.77 21.33
CA LEU A 77 -6.41 -32.90 22.22
C LEU A 77 -6.80 -33.15 23.67
N TYR A 78 -8.02 -32.81 24.06
CA TYR A 78 -8.48 -32.90 25.44
C TYR A 78 -9.79 -33.70 25.56
N ASP A 79 -9.99 -34.34 26.70
CA ASP A 79 -11.25 -34.96 27.08
C ASP A 79 -12.25 -33.94 27.66
N GLU A 80 -13.47 -34.38 27.98
CA GLU A 80 -14.51 -33.52 28.55
C GLU A 80 -14.14 -32.91 29.91
N ARG A 81 -13.05 -33.39 30.54
CA ARG A 81 -12.51 -32.86 31.80
C ARG A 81 -11.33 -31.92 31.57
N GLY A 82 -10.95 -31.68 30.32
CA GLY A 82 -9.82 -30.84 29.93
C GLY A 82 -8.46 -31.50 30.10
N LEU A 83 -8.40 -32.83 30.25
CA LEU A 83 -7.13 -33.57 30.34
C LEU A 83 -6.66 -34.00 28.94
N PRO A 84 -5.33 -34.00 28.68
CA PRO A 84 -4.79 -34.47 27.40
C PRO A 84 -5.22 -35.91 27.11
N LYS A 85 -5.73 -36.15 25.89
CA LYS A 85 -5.97 -37.51 25.36
C LYS A 85 -4.68 -38.16 24.87
#